data_AF-A0A3A9DZL0-F1
#
_entry.id   AF-A0A3A9DZL0-F1
#
_cell.length_a   1.000
_cell.length_b   1.000
_cell.length_c   1.000
_cell.angle_alpha   90.00
_cell.angle_beta   90.00
_cell.angle_gamma   90.00
#
_symmetry.space_group_name_H-M   'P 1'
#
loop_
_entity.id
_entity.type
_entity.pdbx_description
1 polymer ?
#
loop_
_entity_poly.entity_id
_entity_poly.type
_entity_poly.pdbx_seq_one_letter_code
_entity_poly.pdbx_strand_id
1 'polypeptide(L)'
;MFVKIVKSTRGYVKLKLYGYSPERFMNLCCNHEILLWGVENHGDYYTLYVSVQDFFKLKPMVKKTQTKIVVLERKGLPFFVYK
;
A
#
# COMPACT_ATOMS: atom_id res chain seq x y z
N MET A 1 0.17 22.96 20.12
CA MET A 1 0.70 23.14 18.76
C MET A 1 1.55 21.92 18.38
N PHE A 2 0.92 20.76 18.21
CA PHE A 2 1.61 19.46 18.03
C PHE A 2 1.80 19.18 16.54
N VAL A 3 2.64 19.97 15.88
CA VAL A 3 3.01 19.73 14.49
C VAL A 3 4.51 19.44 14.50
N LYS A 4 4.91 18.29 13.94
CA LYS A 4 6.29 17.84 13.64
C LYS A 4 6.94 16.86 14.63
N ILE A 5 6.35 15.68 14.83
CA ILE A 5 7.15 14.47 15.18
C ILE A 5 7.09 13.39 14.09
N VAL A 6 6.15 13.47 13.13
CA VAL A 6 5.97 12.42 12.11
C VAL A 6 6.77 12.68 10.82
N LYS A 7 8.01 13.16 10.92
CA LYS A 7 8.89 13.36 9.73
C LYS A 7 9.93 12.25 9.49
N SER A 8 10.09 11.29 10.41
CA SER A 8 11.21 10.33 10.32
C SER A 8 10.88 8.84 10.42
N THR A 9 9.62 8.44 10.24
CA THR A 9 9.30 7.03 9.95
C THR A 9 8.77 6.92 8.52
N ARG A 10 9.65 7.19 7.55
CA ARG A 10 9.43 6.82 6.13
C ARG A 10 9.51 5.29 6.00
N GLY A 11 8.58 4.60 6.64
CA GLY A 11 8.39 3.19 6.47
C GLY A 11 7.78 2.90 5.11
N TYR A 12 8.11 1.74 4.57
CA TYR A 12 7.52 1.20 3.37
C TYR A 12 7.00 -0.21 3.62
N VAL A 13 5.99 -0.59 2.84
CA VAL A 13 5.33 -1.89 2.94
C VAL A 13 5.43 -2.56 1.57
N LYS A 14 5.94 -3.79 1.55
CA LYS A 14 5.84 -4.65 0.37
C LYS A 14 4.47 -5.32 0.38
N LEU A 15 3.73 -5.11 -0.70
CA LEU A 15 2.40 -5.65 -0.93
C LEU A 15 2.45 -6.66 -2.06
N LYS A 16 1.69 -7.74 -1.88
CA LYS A 16 1.29 -8.68 -2.93
C LYS A 16 -0.16 -8.39 -3.29
N LEU A 17 -0.39 -8.09 -4.55
CA LEU A 17 -1.69 -7.72 -5.08
C LEU A 17 -2.16 -8.77 -6.08
N TYR A 18 -3.37 -9.27 -5.87
CA TYR A 18 -3.97 -10.33 -6.69
C TYR A 18 -5.50 -10.19 -6.67
N GLY A 19 -6.17 -10.81 -7.65
CA GLY A 19 -7.62 -10.78 -7.77
C GLY A 19 -8.09 -10.26 -9.12
N TYR A 20 -9.32 -9.77 -9.15
CA TYR A 20 -10.07 -9.60 -10.39
C TYR A 20 -9.55 -8.50 -11.33
N SER A 21 -9.01 -7.40 -10.77
CA SER A 21 -8.57 -6.26 -11.59
C SER A 21 -7.40 -5.49 -10.96
N PRO A 22 -6.16 -6.00 -11.08
CA PRO A 22 -4.98 -5.32 -10.54
C PRO A 22 -4.71 -3.97 -11.20
N GLU A 23 -4.98 -3.84 -12.49
CA GLU A 23 -4.82 -2.59 -13.26
C GLU A 23 -5.71 -1.47 -12.73
N ARG A 24 -6.98 -1.79 -12.41
CA ARG A 24 -7.94 -0.84 -11.84
C ARG A 24 -7.50 -0.33 -10.48
N PHE A 25 -6.85 -1.19 -9.68
CA PHE A 25 -6.27 -0.78 -8.41
C PHE A 25 -5.10 0.17 -8.60
N MET A 26 -4.17 -0.14 -9.53
CA MET A 26 -3.04 0.75 -9.83
C MET A 26 -3.54 2.11 -10.32
N ASN A 27 -4.58 2.13 -11.17
CA ASN A 27 -5.16 3.35 -11.68
C ASN A 27 -5.80 4.20 -10.57
N LEU A 28 -6.49 3.57 -9.62
CA LEU A 28 -7.00 4.27 -8.43
C LEU A 28 -5.89 4.82 -7.54
N CYS A 29 -4.78 4.08 -7.37
CA CYS A 29 -3.64 4.56 -6.60
C CYS A 29 -3.01 5.79 -7.26
N CYS A 30 -2.82 5.76 -8.58
CA CYS A 30 -2.33 6.90 -9.36
C CYS A 30 -3.27 8.12 -9.21
N ASN A 31 -4.58 7.91 -9.36
CA ASN A 31 -5.60 8.95 -9.20
C ASN A 31 -5.72 9.51 -7.76
N HIS A 32 -5.13 8.85 -6.76
CA HIS A 32 -5.10 9.33 -5.38
C HIS A 32 -3.70 9.78 -4.94
N GLU A 33 -2.80 10.00 -5.92
CA GLU A 33 -1.43 10.44 -5.71
C GLU A 33 -0.65 9.48 -4.77
N ILE A 34 -1.01 8.20 -4.79
CA ILE A 34 -0.34 7.16 -4.01
C ILE A 34 0.86 6.67 -4.82
N LEU A 35 2.06 6.94 -4.30
CA LEU A 35 3.29 6.49 -4.91
C LEU A 35 3.46 4.98 -4.72
N LEU A 36 3.38 4.26 -5.84
CA LEU A 36 3.75 2.84 -5.92
C LEU A 36 5.12 2.73 -6.60
N TRP A 37 6.04 1.97 -6.03
CA TRP A 37 7.35 1.72 -6.63
C TRP A 37 7.74 0.26 -6.55
N GLY A 38 8.76 -0.14 -7.31
CA GLY A 38 9.21 -1.53 -7.38
C GLY A 38 8.07 -2.49 -7.74
N VAL A 39 7.27 -2.10 -8.74
CA VAL A 39 6.16 -2.93 -9.23
C VAL A 39 6.75 -4.06 -10.06
N GLU A 40 6.54 -5.29 -9.61
CA GLU A 40 6.97 -6.52 -10.28
C GLU A 40 5.76 -7.36 -10.63
N ASN A 41 5.68 -7.82 -11.88
CA ASN A 41 4.62 -8.71 -12.36
C ASN A 41 5.10 -10.15 -12.30
N HIS A 42 4.36 -11.01 -11.59
CA HIS A 42 4.63 -12.45 -11.49
C HIS A 42 3.63 -13.31 -12.27
N GLY A 43 2.84 -12.72 -13.19
CA GLY A 43 1.79 -13.39 -13.95
C GLY A 43 0.48 -13.45 -13.18
N ASP A 44 0.42 -14.25 -12.13
CA ASP A 44 -0.78 -14.43 -11.30
C ASP A 44 -1.02 -13.29 -10.29
N TYR A 45 0.04 -12.54 -9.98
CA TYR A 45 0.01 -11.48 -8.99
C TYR A 45 1.08 -10.42 -9.25
N TYR A 46 0.88 -9.26 -8.65
CA TYR A 46 1.85 -8.18 -8.65
C TYR A 46 2.46 -8.04 -7.27
N THR A 47 3.74 -7.69 -7.19
CA THR A 47 4.32 -7.17 -5.96
C THR A 47 4.71 -5.72 -6.15
N LEU A 48 4.54 -4.92 -5.11
CA LEU A 48 4.77 -3.48 -5.16
C LEU A 48 5.07 -2.94 -3.77
N TYR A 49 5.74 -1.80 -3.73
CA TYR A 49 6.05 -1.12 -2.49
C TYR A 49 5.24 0.17 -2.39
N VAL A 50 4.77 0.46 -1.18
CA VAL A 50 4.03 1.68 -0.86
C VAL A 50 4.51 2.25 0.47
N SER A 51 4.43 3.56 0.63
CA SER A 51 4.69 4.21 1.91
C SER A 51 3.67 3.77 2.96
N VAL A 52 4.10 3.63 4.22
CA VAL A 52 3.19 3.28 5.33
C VAL A 52 2.03 4.27 5.47
N GLN A 53 2.26 5.56 5.19
CA GLN A 53 1.22 6.58 5.25
C GLN A 53 0.12 6.34 4.20
N ASP A 54 0.51 5.93 2.99
CA ASP A 54 -0.42 5.66 1.90
C ASP A 54 -1.06 4.28 2.01
N PHE A 55 -0.41 3.33 2.69
CA PHE A 55 -0.99 2.00 2.97
C PHE A 55 -2.36 2.11 3.67
N PHE A 56 -2.54 3.02 4.62
CA PHE A 56 -3.84 3.24 5.27
C PHE A 56 -4.91 3.78 4.30
N LYS A 57 -4.49 4.52 3.27
CA LYS A 57 -5.38 5.04 2.20
C LYS A 57 -5.78 3.95 1.20
N LEU A 58 -5.06 2.83 1.13
CA LEU A 58 -5.39 1.71 0.23
C LEU A 58 -6.64 0.94 0.65
N LYS A 59 -6.97 0.90 1.95
CA LYS A 59 -8.12 0.13 2.48
C LYS A 59 -9.45 0.40 1.73
N PRO A 60 -9.88 1.65 1.48
CA PRO A 60 -11.06 1.92 0.65
C PRO A 60 -10.90 1.51 -0.83
N MET A 61 -9.70 1.55 -1.40
CA MET A 61 -9.44 1.18 -2.81
C MET A 61 -9.60 -0.33 -3.03
N VAL A 62 -9.07 -1.13 -2.10
CA VAL A 62 -9.22 -2.59 -2.10
C VAL A 62 -10.70 -2.97 -2.07
N LYS A 63 -11.48 -2.33 -1.21
CA LYS A 63 -12.93 -2.55 -1.10
C LYS A 63 -13.66 -2.17 -2.39
N LYS A 64 -13.28 -1.07 -3.06
CA LYS A 64 -13.90 -0.62 -4.32
C LYS A 64 -13.57 -1.52 -5.52
N THR A 65 -12.37 -2.09 -5.56
CA THR A 65 -11.88 -2.86 -6.72
C THR A 65 -12.08 -4.36 -6.59
N GLN A 66 -12.59 -4.84 -5.45
CA GLN A 66 -12.66 -6.26 -5.11
C GLN A 66 -11.32 -6.99 -5.30
N THR A 67 -10.21 -6.25 -5.20
CA THR A 67 -8.86 -6.81 -5.24
C THR A 67 -8.50 -7.32 -3.85
N LYS A 68 -7.49 -8.19 -3.79
CA LYS A 68 -6.92 -8.67 -2.54
C LYS A 68 -5.48 -8.20 -2.45
N ILE A 69 -5.15 -7.63 -1.29
CA ILE A 69 -3.78 -7.25 -0.95
C ILE A 69 -3.31 -8.05 0.25
N VAL A 70 -2.12 -8.61 0.15
CA VAL A 70 -1.43 -9.30 1.23
C VAL A 70 -0.16 -8.52 1.51
N VAL A 71 0.07 -8.23 2.79
CA VAL A 71 1.31 -7.58 3.21
C VAL A 71 2.40 -8.63 3.31
N LEU A 72 3.42 -8.54 2.47
CA LEU A 72 4.58 -9.44 2.47
C LEU A 72 5.62 -8.99 3.49
N GLU A 73 5.93 -7.69 3.52
CA GLU A 73 6.95 -7.14 4.40
C GLU A 73 6.53 -5.75 4.86
N ARG A 74 6.84 -5.40 6.11
CA ARG A 74 6.60 -4.08 6.68
C ARG A 74 7.91 -3.57 7.22
N LYS A 75 8.44 -2.49 6.64
CA LYS A 75 9.57 -1.74 7.19
C LYS A 75 9.10 -0.38 7.68
N GLY A 76 9.50 -0.03 8.89
CA GLY A 76 9.12 1.21 9.56
C GLY A 76 7.96 1.03 10.55
N LEU A 77 8.10 1.67 11.72
CA LEU A 77 7.14 1.61 12.83
C LEU A 77 6.03 2.65 12.62
N PRO A 78 4.78 2.17 12.47
CA PRO A 78 3.84 2.12 13.60
C PRO A 78 2.86 0.92 13.54
N PHE A 79 3.34 -0.30 13.28
CA PHE A 79 2.46 -1.50 13.16
C PHE A 79 2.14 -2.23 14.48
N PHE A 80 2.41 -1.62 15.65
CA PHE A 80 2.20 -2.26 16.97
C PHE A 80 0.99 -1.71 17.75
N VAL A 81 -0.05 -1.24 17.05
CA VAL A 81 -1.33 -0.80 17.64
C VAL A 81 -2.40 -1.33 16.68
N TYR A 82 -3.18 -2.37 16.94
CA TYR A 82 -3.80 -2.89 18.16
C TYR A 82 -3.93 -4.42 18.04
N LYS A 83 -3.81 -5.15 19.16
CA LYS A 83 -4.35 -6.51 19.32
C LYS A 83 -5.86 -6.44 19.49
#